data_AF-A0LE85-F1
#
_entry.id   AF-A0LE85-F1
#
_cell.length_a   1.000
_cell.length_b   1.000
_cell.length_c   1.000
_cell.angle_alpha   90.00
_cell.angle_beta   90.00
_cell.angle_gamma   90.00
#
_symmetry.space_group_name_H-M   'P 1'
#
loop_
_entity.id
_entity.type
_entity.pdbx_description
1 polymer ?
#
loop_
_entity_poly.entity_id
_entity_poly.type
_entity_poly.pdbx_seq_one_letter_code
_entity_poly.pdbx_strand_id
1 'polypeptide(L)'
;MQTLKHMTARFKDNGLFSAENELAVEELLEIYVDDSPYAITMRLPGDDINLAAGFCFTEGIIRSYDDIASIEHCEAIPGERRVMVHLSRDRKRAKSVRKERAEYLSKSSCGLCGKREAEEIFDDIPPVETCRHIELEEILRLKDVFEGRQAIFPRTGSTHSAAAFDDRANLLAFAEDIGRHNAFDKVIGALLKTRELGKVFLGVVSSRLSFEMVQKAGVAGFEVFAGLSAATSLAVAMADRLNMTLIGFLREKSMSIYTHPERVLRC
;
A
#
# COMPACT_ATOMS: atom_id res chain seq x y z
N MET A 1 10.95 -15.06 10.96
CA MET A 1 12.24 -14.43 10.56
C MET A 1 12.04 -13.75 9.22
N GLN A 2 12.56 -12.54 9.00
CA GLN A 2 12.29 -11.74 7.78
C GLN A 2 13.45 -11.73 6.77
N THR A 3 14.65 -12.18 7.16
CA THR A 3 15.79 -12.37 6.27
C THR A 3 16.42 -13.74 6.45
N LEU A 4 17.10 -14.24 5.43
CA LEU A 4 17.89 -15.47 5.46
C LEU A 4 19.28 -15.19 4.91
N LYS A 5 20.28 -15.91 5.42
CA LYS A 5 21.66 -15.86 4.93
C LYS A 5 21.83 -16.88 3.80
N HIS A 6 22.49 -16.46 2.73
CA HIS A 6 22.77 -17.32 1.58
C HIS A 6 24.18 -17.08 1.05
N MET A 7 24.93 -18.16 0.81
CA MET A 7 26.26 -18.08 0.21
C MET A 7 26.14 -17.85 -1.29
N THR A 8 26.78 -16.80 -1.79
CA THR A 8 26.79 -16.42 -3.20
C THR A 8 28.21 -16.41 -3.75
N ALA A 9 28.35 -16.71 -5.03
CA ALA A 9 29.55 -16.37 -5.78
C ALA A 9 29.41 -14.92 -6.28
N ARG A 10 30.33 -14.03 -5.90
CA ARG A 10 30.35 -12.63 -6.32
C ARG A 10 31.53 -12.38 -7.26
N PHE A 11 31.25 -11.65 -8.33
CA PHE A 11 32.26 -11.16 -9.24
C PHE A 11 32.52 -9.68 -8.97
N LYS A 12 33.78 -9.32 -8.69
CA LYS A 12 34.22 -7.92 -8.53
C LYS A 12 35.65 -7.79 -9.04
N ASP A 13 35.93 -6.73 -9.78
CA ASP A 13 37.28 -6.39 -10.28
C ASP A 13 38.00 -7.59 -10.94
N ASN A 14 37.29 -8.32 -11.80
CA ASN A 14 37.77 -9.53 -12.50
C ASN A 14 38.05 -10.77 -11.63
N GLY A 15 37.70 -10.76 -10.34
CA GLY A 15 37.79 -11.90 -9.43
C GLY A 15 36.44 -12.49 -9.05
N LEU A 16 36.36 -13.82 -8.94
CA LEU A 16 35.22 -14.54 -8.38
C LEU A 16 35.55 -14.98 -6.95
N PHE A 17 34.70 -14.63 -5.98
CA PHE A 17 34.86 -15.02 -4.57
C PHE A 17 33.52 -15.38 -3.94
N SER A 18 33.55 -16.15 -2.86
CA SER A 18 32.36 -16.52 -2.10
C SER A 18 32.05 -15.46 -1.04
N ALA A 19 30.79 -15.07 -0.90
CA ALA A 19 30.34 -14.11 0.10
C ALA A 19 28.93 -14.44 0.60
N GLU A 20 28.66 -14.15 1.87
CA GLU A 20 27.33 -14.26 2.44
C GLU A 20 26.48 -13.03 2.06
N ASN A 21 25.25 -13.27 1.62
CA ASN A 21 24.24 -12.25 1.36
C ASN A 21 23.04 -12.47 2.28
N GLU A 22 22.42 -11.38 2.69
CA GLU A 22 21.09 -11.42 3.27
C GLU A 22 20.02 -11.33 2.18
N LEU A 23 19.07 -12.24 2.21
CA LEU A 23 17.92 -12.29 1.33
C LEU A 23 16.67 -11.97 2.14
N ALA A 24 15.76 -11.14 1.61
CA ALA A 24 14.45 -11.01 2.22
C ALA A 24 13.68 -12.32 2.05
N VAL A 25 12.95 -12.71 3.09
CA VAL A 25 12.06 -13.87 3.01
C VAL A 25 10.83 -13.48 2.20
N GLU A 26 10.53 -14.28 1.17
CA GLU A 26 9.31 -14.18 0.39
C GLU A 26 8.46 -15.44 0.66
N GLU A 27 7.24 -15.23 1.16
CA GLU A 27 6.33 -16.32 1.52
C GLU A 27 4.93 -16.06 0.97
N LEU A 28 4.27 -17.12 0.54
CA LEU A 28 2.87 -17.09 0.10
C LEU A 28 1.95 -16.81 1.29
N LEU A 29 0.94 -15.98 1.08
CA LEU A 29 -0.17 -15.70 2.00
C LEU A 29 -1.48 -15.85 1.24
N GLU A 30 -2.41 -16.65 1.77
CA GLU A 30 -3.77 -16.74 1.26
C GLU A 30 -4.72 -15.93 2.16
N ILE A 31 -5.55 -15.09 1.56
CA ILE A 31 -6.57 -14.30 2.25
C ILE A 31 -7.93 -14.92 1.94
N TYR A 32 -8.64 -15.31 2.99
CA TYR A 32 -9.99 -15.83 2.94
C TYR A 32 -10.96 -14.76 3.44
N VAL A 33 -12.11 -14.66 2.79
CA VAL A 33 -13.21 -13.78 3.23
C VAL A 33 -14.46 -14.63 3.39
N ASP A 34 -14.98 -14.72 4.61
CA ASP A 34 -16.11 -15.59 4.97
C ASP A 34 -15.95 -17.03 4.43
N ASP A 35 -14.84 -17.67 4.84
CA ASP A 35 -14.50 -19.07 4.52
C ASP A 35 -14.26 -19.37 3.03
N SER A 36 -14.28 -18.35 2.18
CA SER A 36 -14.01 -18.48 0.74
C SER A 36 -12.63 -17.91 0.40
N PRO A 37 -11.79 -18.62 -0.38
CA PRO A 37 -10.52 -18.09 -0.83
C PRO A 37 -10.76 -16.84 -1.70
N TYR A 38 -10.07 -15.75 -1.39
CA TYR A 38 -10.28 -14.47 -2.06
C TYR A 38 -9.06 -13.98 -2.82
N ALA A 39 -7.87 -14.06 -2.20
CA ALA A 39 -6.62 -13.63 -2.83
C ALA A 39 -5.43 -14.45 -2.36
N ILE A 40 -4.39 -14.49 -3.20
CA ILE A 40 -3.09 -15.07 -2.87
C ILE A 40 -2.04 -14.01 -3.21
N THR A 41 -1.10 -13.77 -2.32
CA THR A 41 0.01 -12.82 -2.53
C THR A 41 1.32 -13.39 -1.98
N MET A 42 2.44 -12.99 -2.59
CA MET A 42 3.77 -13.22 -2.03
C MET A 42 4.16 -12.00 -1.19
N ARG A 43 4.54 -12.20 0.06
CA ARG A 43 4.77 -11.12 1.03
C ARG A 43 6.11 -11.23 1.75
N LEU A 44 6.43 -10.20 2.54
CA LEU A 44 7.39 -10.29 3.63
C LEU A 44 6.71 -10.67 4.97
N PRO A 45 7.18 -11.72 5.68
CA PRO A 45 7.13 -11.91 7.13
C PRO A 45 6.37 -10.97 8.07
N GLY A 46 5.35 -11.39 8.82
CA GLY A 46 5.08 -10.84 10.16
C GLY A 46 4.07 -9.70 10.33
N ASP A 47 3.41 -9.22 9.26
CA ASP A 47 2.32 -8.22 9.41
C ASP A 47 1.10 -8.54 8.52
N ASP A 48 0.65 -9.79 8.61
CA ASP A 48 -0.36 -10.34 7.69
C ASP A 48 -1.78 -9.86 8.01
N ILE A 49 -2.06 -9.59 9.28
CA ILE A 49 -3.36 -9.05 9.71
C ILE A 49 -3.57 -7.64 9.12
N ASN A 50 -2.55 -6.78 9.21
CA ASN A 50 -2.65 -5.45 8.59
C ASN A 50 -2.69 -5.56 7.06
N LEU A 51 -1.88 -6.45 6.45
CA LEU A 51 -1.94 -6.70 5.01
C LEU A 51 -3.36 -7.09 4.57
N ALA A 52 -3.98 -8.08 5.22
CA ALA A 52 -5.31 -8.55 4.86
C ALA A 52 -6.40 -7.51 5.12
N ALA A 53 -6.34 -6.76 6.24
CA ALA A 53 -7.28 -5.69 6.53
C ALA A 53 -7.18 -4.55 5.50
N GLY A 54 -5.96 -4.11 5.19
CA GLY A 54 -5.71 -3.06 4.20
C GLY A 54 -6.13 -3.48 2.80
N PHE A 55 -5.79 -4.71 2.39
CA PHE A 55 -6.25 -5.29 1.12
C PHE A 55 -7.79 -5.32 1.03
N CYS A 56 -8.47 -5.79 2.08
CA CYS A 56 -9.93 -5.83 2.09
C CYS A 56 -10.54 -4.43 1.97
N PHE A 57 -9.92 -3.42 2.57
CA PHE A 57 -10.39 -2.04 2.51
C PHE A 57 -10.16 -1.43 1.14
N THR A 58 -8.95 -1.57 0.58
CA THR A 58 -8.61 -1.00 -0.72
C THR A 58 -9.34 -1.66 -1.89
N GLU A 59 -9.72 -2.94 -1.74
CA GLU A 59 -10.59 -3.66 -2.67
C GLU A 59 -12.10 -3.39 -2.46
N GLY A 60 -12.46 -2.58 -1.46
CA GLY A 60 -13.85 -2.26 -1.14
C GLY A 60 -14.65 -3.42 -0.54
N ILE A 61 -13.98 -4.48 -0.07
CA ILE A 61 -14.61 -5.59 0.67
C ILE A 61 -15.12 -5.10 2.01
N ILE A 62 -14.38 -4.21 2.68
CA ILE A 62 -14.78 -3.47 3.88
C ILE A 62 -14.72 -1.96 3.61
N ARG A 63 -15.45 -1.17 4.40
CA ARG A 63 -15.42 0.30 4.41
C ARG A 63 -14.83 0.89 5.69
N SER A 64 -14.72 0.08 6.73
CA SER A 64 -14.10 0.44 8.00
C SER A 64 -13.61 -0.83 8.70
N TYR A 65 -12.81 -0.69 9.74
CA TYR A 65 -12.39 -1.84 10.54
C TYR A 65 -13.57 -2.51 11.28
N ASP A 66 -14.67 -1.77 11.53
CA ASP A 66 -15.88 -2.29 12.19
C ASP A 66 -16.70 -3.23 11.28
N ASP A 67 -16.40 -3.27 9.98
CA ASP A 67 -16.96 -4.27 9.06
C ASP A 67 -16.33 -5.67 9.24
N ILE A 68 -15.29 -5.80 10.07
CA ILE A 68 -14.62 -7.06 10.39
C ILE A 68 -15.14 -7.59 11.73
N ALA A 69 -15.76 -8.77 11.73
CA ALA A 69 -16.14 -9.47 12.96
C ALA A 69 -14.94 -10.14 13.63
N SER A 70 -14.08 -10.78 12.84
CA SER A 70 -12.79 -11.32 13.27
C SER A 70 -11.79 -11.36 12.12
N ILE A 71 -10.51 -11.25 12.46
CA ILE A 71 -9.39 -11.40 11.54
C ILE A 71 -8.27 -12.14 12.25
N GLU A 72 -7.90 -13.31 11.76
CA GLU A 72 -6.97 -14.19 12.45
C GLU A 72 -6.19 -15.09 11.50
N HIS A 73 -5.05 -15.56 11.96
CA HIS A 73 -4.32 -16.61 11.26
C HIS A 73 -5.06 -17.93 11.39
N CYS A 74 -5.14 -18.71 10.31
CA CYS A 74 -5.62 -20.08 10.40
C CYS A 74 -4.55 -20.95 11.06
N GLU A 75 -4.76 -21.37 12.30
CA GLU A 75 -3.84 -22.24 13.04
C GLU A 75 -4.08 -23.74 12.78
N ALA A 76 -5.12 -24.09 12.01
CA ALA A 76 -5.58 -25.47 11.85
C ALA A 76 -4.55 -26.38 11.16
N ILE A 77 -3.67 -25.83 10.33
CA ILE A 77 -2.66 -26.59 9.59
C ILE A 77 -1.28 -25.94 9.78
N PRO A 78 -0.35 -26.58 10.51
CA PRO A 78 1.00 -26.07 10.69
C PRO A 78 1.69 -25.82 9.34
N GLY A 79 2.11 -24.57 9.10
CA GLY A 79 2.81 -24.16 7.87
C GLY A 79 1.92 -23.54 6.80
N GLU A 80 0.59 -23.63 6.91
CA GLU A 80 -0.32 -22.86 6.07
C GLU A 80 -0.36 -21.40 6.52
N ARG A 81 -0.05 -20.50 5.59
CA ARG A 81 -0.03 -19.05 5.83
C ARG A 81 -1.33 -18.49 5.29
N ARG A 82 -2.39 -18.67 6.06
CA ARG A 82 -3.73 -18.15 5.74
C ARG A 82 -4.15 -17.11 6.76
N VAL A 83 -4.83 -16.07 6.29
CA VAL A 83 -5.58 -15.13 7.14
C VAL A 83 -7.06 -15.27 6.80
N MET A 84 -7.86 -15.51 7.84
CA MET A 84 -9.32 -15.59 7.78
C MET A 84 -9.90 -14.24 8.15
N VAL A 85 -10.63 -13.62 7.22
CA VAL A 85 -11.38 -12.37 7.46
C VAL A 85 -12.87 -12.70 7.49
N HIS A 86 -13.47 -12.64 8.67
CA HIS A 86 -14.92 -12.81 8.81
C HIS A 86 -15.60 -11.45 8.87
N LEU A 87 -16.55 -11.23 7.97
CA LEU A 87 -17.26 -9.94 7.89
C LEU A 87 -18.34 -9.84 8.98
N SER A 88 -18.60 -8.61 9.43
CA SER A 88 -19.72 -8.30 10.33
C SER A 88 -21.06 -8.62 9.66
N ARG A 89 -22.10 -8.88 10.48
CA ARG A 89 -23.44 -9.21 9.97
C ARG A 89 -24.00 -8.10 9.08
N ASP A 90 -23.78 -6.84 9.46
CA ASP A 90 -24.25 -5.67 8.72
C ASP A 90 -23.53 -5.56 7.38
N ARG A 91 -22.22 -5.82 7.36
CA ARG A 91 -21.46 -5.81 6.12
C ARG A 91 -21.90 -6.91 5.15
N LYS A 92 -22.16 -8.13 5.66
CA LYS A 92 -22.68 -9.24 4.85
C LYS A 92 -24.00 -8.88 4.15
N ARG A 93 -24.92 -8.25 4.89
CA ARG A 93 -26.21 -7.77 4.34
C ARG A 93 -26.02 -6.70 3.25
N ALA A 94 -25.11 -5.75 3.46
CA ALA A 94 -24.81 -4.73 2.45
C ALA A 94 -24.17 -5.32 1.18
N LYS A 95 -23.31 -6.34 1.33
CA LYS A 95 -22.64 -7.02 0.22
C LYS A 95 -23.58 -7.93 -0.57
N SER A 96 -24.51 -8.64 0.09
CA SER A 96 -25.49 -9.50 -0.60
C SER A 96 -26.38 -8.70 -1.56
N VAL A 97 -26.69 -7.44 -1.24
CA VAL A 97 -27.42 -6.52 -2.13
C VAL A 97 -26.59 -6.13 -3.37
N ARG A 98 -25.25 -6.09 -3.26
CA ARG A 98 -24.35 -5.79 -4.40
C ARG A 98 -23.95 -7.03 -5.22
N LYS A 99 -24.20 -8.25 -4.72
CA LYS A 99 -23.71 -9.51 -5.30
C LYS A 99 -24.27 -9.82 -6.69
N GLU A 100 -25.37 -9.18 -7.10
CA GLU A 100 -25.94 -9.31 -8.46
C GLU A 100 -25.06 -8.68 -9.56
N ARG A 101 -24.00 -7.92 -9.23
CA ARG A 101 -23.21 -7.18 -10.23
C ARG A 101 -21.78 -7.65 -10.46
N ALA A 102 -21.22 -8.56 -9.67
CA ALA A 102 -19.78 -8.84 -9.71
C ALA A 102 -19.43 -10.31 -9.44
N GLU A 103 -19.64 -11.17 -10.44
CA GLU A 103 -18.94 -12.46 -10.53
C GLU A 103 -17.95 -12.40 -11.67
N TYR A 104 -16.65 -12.34 -11.38
CA TYR A 104 -15.60 -13.03 -12.16
C TYR A 104 -14.35 -13.17 -11.28
N LEU A 105 -13.93 -14.43 -11.13
CA LEU A 105 -12.73 -14.88 -10.41
C LEU A 105 -11.52 -14.78 -11.34
N SER A 106 -10.56 -13.94 -10.95
CA SER A 106 -9.10 -14.07 -11.11
C SER A 106 -8.51 -12.67 -10.98
N LYS A 107 -8.35 -12.20 -9.74
CA LYS A 107 -7.71 -10.92 -9.45
C LYS A 107 -6.20 -11.11 -9.54
N SER A 108 -5.68 -11.20 -10.76
CA SER A 108 -4.27 -10.91 -11.00
C SER A 108 -3.98 -9.47 -10.55
N SER A 109 -2.73 -9.20 -10.16
CA SER A 109 -2.15 -7.96 -9.61
C SER A 109 -2.40 -6.66 -10.41
N CYS A 110 -3.31 -6.65 -11.38
CA CYS A 110 -3.67 -5.50 -12.20
C CYS A 110 -4.97 -4.80 -11.78
N GLY A 111 -5.78 -5.34 -10.85
CA GLY A 111 -6.97 -4.66 -10.28
C GLY A 111 -8.08 -4.28 -11.27
N LEU A 112 -7.87 -4.55 -12.56
CA LEU A 112 -8.73 -4.22 -13.69
C LEU A 112 -9.77 -5.31 -13.99
N CYS A 113 -9.68 -6.47 -13.32
CA CYS A 113 -10.60 -7.58 -13.56
C CYS A 113 -11.95 -7.30 -12.88
N GLY A 114 -12.89 -6.70 -13.64
CA GLY A 114 -14.29 -6.53 -13.25
C GLY A 114 -14.92 -5.16 -13.50
N LYS A 115 -14.15 -4.14 -13.92
CA LYS A 115 -14.69 -2.82 -14.31
C LYS A 115 -14.90 -2.80 -15.82
N ARG A 116 -16.11 -2.48 -16.29
CA ARG A 116 -16.53 -2.70 -17.69
C ARG A 116 -16.02 -1.62 -18.63
N GLU A 117 -15.79 -0.41 -18.12
CA GLU A 117 -15.30 0.74 -18.90
C GLU A 117 -14.25 1.51 -18.09
N ALA A 118 -13.33 2.20 -18.79
CA ALA A 118 -12.25 2.96 -18.15
C ALA A 118 -12.79 4.11 -17.29
N GLU A 119 -13.98 4.65 -17.56
CA GLU A 119 -14.60 5.69 -16.75
C GLU A 119 -15.16 5.18 -15.40
N GLU A 120 -15.72 3.96 -15.33
CA GLU A 120 -16.22 3.33 -14.08
C GLU A 120 -15.10 3.10 -13.05
N ILE A 121 -13.84 3.16 -13.51
CA ILE A 121 -12.67 3.04 -12.67
C ILE A 121 -12.61 4.16 -11.62
N PHE A 122 -13.16 5.33 -11.92
CA PHE A 122 -12.96 6.56 -11.15
C PHE A 122 -14.17 7.05 -10.34
N ASP A 123 -15.35 6.42 -10.47
CA ASP A 123 -16.62 7.00 -9.98
C ASP A 123 -16.90 6.84 -8.48
N ASP A 124 -16.21 5.93 -7.79
CA ASP A 124 -16.53 5.57 -6.40
C ASP A 124 -15.72 6.33 -5.33
N ILE A 125 -14.76 7.18 -5.70
CA ILE A 125 -13.87 7.85 -4.75
C ILE A 125 -14.10 9.37 -4.83
N PRO A 126 -14.56 10.01 -3.74
CA PRO A 126 -14.75 11.45 -3.72
C PRO A 126 -13.40 12.18 -3.83
N PRO A 127 -13.32 13.31 -4.55
CA PRO A 127 -12.14 14.15 -4.55
C PRO A 127 -11.81 14.67 -3.15
N VAL A 128 -10.53 14.92 -2.88
CA VAL A 128 -10.05 15.56 -1.66
C VAL A 128 -10.60 16.98 -1.61
N GLU A 129 -11.43 17.30 -0.63
CA GLU A 129 -12.04 18.62 -0.49
C GLU A 129 -11.12 19.64 0.19
N THR A 130 -10.15 19.15 0.95
CA THR A 130 -9.21 19.95 1.74
C THR A 130 -8.01 20.40 0.93
N CYS A 131 -7.56 21.63 1.18
CA CYS A 131 -6.34 22.20 0.61
C CYS A 131 -5.37 22.57 1.74
N ARG A 132 -4.98 21.57 2.56
CA ARG A 132 -3.94 21.79 3.58
C ARG A 132 -2.59 21.98 2.89
N HIS A 133 -1.87 23.02 3.29
CA HIS A 133 -0.56 23.35 2.77
C HIS A 133 0.55 22.58 3.51
N ILE A 134 1.58 22.15 2.78
CA ILE A 134 2.81 21.56 3.32
C ILE A 134 4.02 22.17 2.63
N GLU A 135 5.03 22.57 3.42
CA GLU A 135 6.28 23.11 2.88
C GLU A 135 7.10 22.04 2.16
N LEU A 136 7.80 22.44 1.11
CA LEU A 136 8.67 21.55 0.33
C LEU A 136 9.75 20.91 1.21
N GLU A 137 10.37 21.69 2.09
CA GLU A 137 11.40 21.26 3.03
C GLU A 137 10.86 20.19 3.99
N GLU A 138 9.59 20.29 4.36
CA GLU A 138 8.95 19.31 5.26
C GLU A 138 8.73 17.97 4.55
N ILE A 139 8.36 17.99 3.26
CA ILE A 139 8.27 16.75 2.45
C ILE A 139 9.65 16.07 2.37
N LEU A 140 10.72 16.84 2.16
CA LEU A 140 12.09 16.30 2.13
C LEU A 140 12.49 15.73 3.50
N ARG A 141 12.17 16.41 4.59
CA ARG A 141 12.42 15.91 5.95
C ARG A 141 11.68 14.60 6.21
N LEU A 142 10.41 14.51 5.80
CA LEU A 142 9.59 13.30 5.97
C LEU A 142 10.06 12.14 5.08
N LYS A 143 10.62 12.41 3.91
CA LYS A 143 11.34 11.42 3.10
C LYS A 143 12.50 10.81 3.89
N ASP A 144 13.30 11.61 4.59
CA ASP A 144 14.42 11.10 5.38
C ASP A 144 13.95 10.27 6.58
N VAL A 145 12.85 10.69 7.23
CA VAL A 145 12.19 9.87 8.26
C VAL A 145 11.73 8.53 7.68
N PHE A 146 11.15 8.53 6.47
CA PHE A 146 10.71 7.32 5.78
C PHE A 146 11.88 6.37 5.46
N GLU A 147 12.98 6.87 4.89
CA GLU A 147 14.16 6.04 4.57
C GLU A 147 14.82 5.51 5.84
N GLY A 148 14.88 6.32 6.91
CA GLY A 148 15.42 5.90 8.21
C GLY A 148 14.62 4.80 8.92
N ARG A 149 13.39 4.51 8.49
CA ARG A 149 12.57 3.41 9.00
C ARG A 149 12.81 2.07 8.28
N GLN A 150 13.46 2.08 7.12
CA GLN A 150 13.70 0.86 6.35
C GLN A 150 14.76 -0.01 7.05
N ALA A 151 14.38 -1.22 7.44
CA ALA A 151 15.24 -2.17 8.14
C ALA A 151 15.70 -3.32 7.24
N ILE A 152 14.92 -3.69 6.22
CA ILE A 152 15.19 -4.83 5.34
C ILE A 152 15.81 -4.36 4.02
N PHE A 153 15.26 -3.33 3.39
CA PHE A 153 15.75 -2.83 2.10
C PHE A 153 17.26 -2.53 2.08
N PRO A 154 17.86 -1.84 3.06
CA PRO A 154 19.30 -1.55 3.03
C PRO A 154 20.20 -2.79 3.08
N ARG A 155 19.67 -3.92 3.60
CA ARG A 155 20.41 -5.18 3.75
C ARG A 155 20.22 -6.12 2.56
N THR A 156 19.07 -6.07 1.88
CA THR A 156 18.70 -7.06 0.85
C THR A 156 18.46 -6.44 -0.53
N GLY A 157 18.14 -5.15 -0.60
CA GLY A 157 17.74 -4.45 -1.83
C GLY A 157 16.44 -4.94 -2.46
N SER A 158 15.67 -5.78 -1.76
CA SER A 158 14.60 -6.61 -2.35
C SER A 158 13.21 -6.36 -1.77
N THR A 159 13.00 -5.25 -1.07
CA THR A 159 11.71 -4.86 -0.50
C THR A 159 11.27 -3.48 -1.00
N HIS A 160 9.97 -3.26 -0.95
CA HIS A 160 9.35 -1.95 -1.03
C HIS A 160 8.89 -1.51 0.35
N SER A 161 8.69 -0.20 0.49
CA SER A 161 8.26 0.41 1.75
C SER A 161 7.17 1.45 1.49
N ALA A 162 6.30 1.61 2.46
CA ALA A 162 5.28 2.65 2.49
C ALA A 162 5.21 3.29 3.88
N ALA A 163 4.82 4.56 3.93
CA ALA A 163 4.53 5.29 5.16
C ALA A 163 3.32 6.20 5.01
N ALA A 164 2.67 6.49 6.13
CA ALA A 164 1.63 7.49 6.26
C ALA A 164 1.98 8.49 7.36
N PHE A 165 1.75 9.76 7.08
CA PHE A 165 1.98 10.88 7.98
C PHE A 165 0.70 11.69 8.15
N ASP A 166 0.52 12.29 9.32
CA ASP A 166 -0.54 13.28 9.57
C ASP A 166 -0.13 14.68 9.09
N ASP A 167 -1.05 15.64 9.22
CA ASP A 167 -0.85 17.05 8.87
C ASP A 167 0.07 17.82 9.84
N ARG A 168 0.53 17.16 10.90
CA ARG A 168 1.53 17.65 11.86
C ARG A 168 2.87 16.96 11.69
N ALA A 169 3.05 16.23 10.58
CA ALA A 169 4.27 15.55 10.20
C ALA A 169 4.70 14.43 11.19
N ASN A 170 3.75 13.84 11.90
CA ASN A 170 3.95 12.64 12.70
C ASN A 170 3.81 11.41 11.81
N LEU A 171 4.70 10.43 11.97
CA LEU A 171 4.57 9.12 11.33
C LEU A 171 3.47 8.33 12.01
N LEU A 172 2.39 8.05 11.28
CA LEU A 172 1.25 7.25 11.77
C LEU A 172 1.50 5.75 11.58
N ALA A 173 2.01 5.35 10.42
CA ALA A 173 2.27 3.95 10.09
C ALA A 173 3.40 3.81 9.06
N PHE A 174 4.12 2.70 9.13
CA PHE A 174 5.18 2.31 8.20
C PHE A 174 5.18 0.80 8.01
N ALA A 175 5.45 0.34 6.80
CA ALA A 175 5.64 -1.08 6.54
C ALA A 175 6.63 -1.34 5.39
N GLU A 176 7.29 -2.49 5.46
CA GLU A 176 8.03 -3.09 4.36
C GLU A 176 7.36 -4.37 3.86
N ASP A 177 7.48 -4.61 2.56
CA ASP A 177 7.05 -5.86 1.94
C ASP A 177 7.86 -6.16 0.67
N ILE A 178 7.82 -7.39 0.18
CA ILE A 178 8.35 -7.73 -1.15
C ILE A 178 7.56 -6.97 -2.23
N GLY A 179 6.23 -6.93 -2.10
CA GLY A 179 5.34 -6.25 -3.03
C GLY A 179 5.02 -4.81 -2.60
N ARG A 180 5.16 -3.84 -3.51
CA ARG A 180 4.77 -2.43 -3.24
C ARG A 180 3.30 -2.26 -2.82
N HIS A 181 2.40 -3.08 -3.39
CA HIS A 181 0.97 -3.05 -3.07
C HIS A 181 0.74 -3.54 -1.64
N ASN A 182 1.42 -4.64 -1.26
CA ASN A 182 1.34 -5.20 0.08
C ASN A 182 1.92 -4.25 1.13
N ALA A 183 3.05 -3.59 0.84
CA ALA A 183 3.64 -2.60 1.75
C ALA A 183 2.64 -1.48 2.05
N PHE A 184 1.92 -1.00 1.04
CA PHE A 184 0.92 0.04 1.25
C PHE A 184 -0.36 -0.46 1.92
N ASP A 185 -0.83 -1.66 1.56
CA ASP A 185 -1.96 -2.29 2.25
C ASP A 185 -1.65 -2.52 3.74
N LYS A 186 -0.43 -2.92 4.12
CA LYS A 186 -0.01 -3.01 5.53
C LYS A 186 -0.13 -1.68 6.25
N VAL A 187 0.32 -0.57 5.63
CA VAL A 187 0.18 0.78 6.19
C VAL A 187 -1.30 1.13 6.39
N ILE A 188 -2.14 0.92 5.37
CA ILE A 188 -3.58 1.21 5.43
C ILE A 188 -4.28 0.33 6.48
N GLY A 189 -3.93 -0.95 6.56
CA GLY A 189 -4.42 -1.89 7.56
C GLY A 189 -4.07 -1.49 8.98
N ALA A 190 -2.83 -1.05 9.21
CA ALA A 190 -2.39 -0.53 10.50
C ALA A 190 -3.24 0.69 10.91
N LEU A 191 -3.44 1.65 9.99
CA LEU A 191 -4.26 2.84 10.22
C LEU A 191 -5.73 2.52 10.49
N LEU A 192 -6.30 1.53 9.80
CA LEU A 192 -7.65 1.04 10.05
C LEU A 192 -7.77 0.51 11.47
N LYS A 193 -6.84 -0.36 11.86
CA LYS A 193 -6.81 -1.01 13.16
C LYS A 193 -6.62 0.00 14.29
N THR A 194 -5.79 1.03 14.11
CA THR A 194 -5.58 2.10 15.11
C THR A 194 -6.63 3.21 15.04
N ARG A 195 -7.56 3.16 14.07
CA ARG A 195 -8.58 4.20 13.81
C ARG A 195 -7.98 5.57 13.48
N GLU A 196 -6.87 5.58 12.75
CA GLU A 196 -6.13 6.79 12.39
C GLU A 196 -6.22 7.18 10.91
N LEU A 197 -7.01 6.45 10.11
CA LEU A 197 -7.27 6.82 8.70
C LEU A 197 -7.73 8.29 8.55
N GLY A 198 -8.58 8.79 9.45
CA GLY A 198 -9.05 10.18 9.39
C GLY A 198 -7.98 11.24 9.65
N LYS A 199 -6.78 10.83 10.08
CA LYS A 199 -5.65 11.73 10.33
C LYS A 199 -4.65 11.75 9.17
N VAL A 200 -4.75 10.85 8.20
CA VAL A 200 -3.76 10.75 7.14
C VAL A 200 -3.76 12.01 6.29
N PHE A 201 -2.56 12.43 5.89
CA PHE A 201 -2.36 13.58 5.03
C PHE A 201 -1.41 13.23 3.89
N LEU A 202 -0.19 12.79 4.23
CA LEU A 202 0.86 12.44 3.27
C LEU A 202 1.15 10.94 3.29
N GLY A 203 1.11 10.31 2.12
CA GLY A 203 1.61 8.96 1.89
C GLY A 203 2.94 8.99 1.14
N VAL A 204 3.92 8.20 1.58
CA VAL A 204 5.23 8.07 0.90
C VAL A 204 5.48 6.60 0.55
N VAL A 205 5.87 6.32 -0.69
CA VAL A 205 6.20 4.96 -1.15
C VAL A 205 7.55 4.89 -1.86
N SER A 206 8.27 3.78 -1.71
CA SER A 206 9.55 3.59 -2.42
C SER A 206 9.39 3.21 -3.89
N SER A 207 8.18 2.89 -4.33
CA SER A 207 7.89 2.37 -5.67
C SER A 207 7.52 3.45 -6.69
N ARG A 208 7.23 3.01 -7.92
CA ARG A 208 6.51 3.81 -8.93
C ARG A 208 5.09 4.11 -8.44
N LEU A 209 4.55 5.24 -8.91
CA LEU A 209 3.18 5.65 -8.68
C LEU A 209 2.35 5.18 -9.87
N SER A 210 1.80 3.96 -9.75
CA SER A 210 0.84 3.43 -10.73
C SER A 210 -0.58 3.88 -10.40
N PHE A 211 -1.48 3.73 -11.37
CA PHE A 211 -2.91 3.99 -11.20
C PHE A 211 -3.47 3.37 -9.90
N GLU A 212 -3.23 2.06 -9.69
CA GLU A 212 -3.74 1.37 -8.50
C GLU A 212 -3.14 1.91 -7.19
N MET A 213 -1.88 2.35 -7.17
CA MET A 213 -1.29 2.94 -5.96
C MET A 213 -1.98 4.26 -5.61
N VAL A 214 -2.26 5.10 -6.61
CA VAL A 214 -3.04 6.34 -6.43
C VAL A 214 -4.48 6.03 -6.02
N GLN A 215 -5.09 4.98 -6.58
CA GLN A 215 -6.42 4.54 -6.17
C GLN A 215 -6.47 4.17 -4.70
N LYS A 216 -5.51 3.37 -4.21
CA LYS A 216 -5.40 3.01 -2.80
C LYS A 216 -5.22 4.25 -1.91
N ALA A 217 -4.41 5.19 -2.35
CA ALA A 217 -4.21 6.45 -1.64
C ALA A 217 -5.52 7.27 -1.57
N GLY A 218 -6.28 7.33 -2.66
CA GLY A 218 -7.58 7.99 -2.71
C GLY A 218 -8.61 7.34 -1.80
N VAL A 219 -8.73 6.01 -1.85
CA VAL A 219 -9.64 5.22 -0.98
C VAL A 219 -9.30 5.43 0.50
N ALA A 220 -8.01 5.55 0.84
CA ALA A 220 -7.55 5.80 2.19
C ALA A 220 -7.56 7.28 2.61
N GLY A 221 -7.91 8.21 1.72
CA GLY A 221 -8.07 9.64 2.03
C GLY A 221 -6.79 10.45 2.11
N PHE A 222 -5.70 10.02 1.45
CA PHE A 222 -4.47 10.81 1.37
C PHE A 222 -4.68 12.07 0.50
N GLU A 223 -4.20 13.21 0.97
CA GLU A 223 -4.25 14.48 0.24
C GLU A 223 -3.00 14.68 -0.64
N VAL A 224 -1.86 14.20 -0.15
CA VAL A 224 -0.58 14.21 -0.85
C VAL A 224 -0.06 12.79 -0.93
N PHE A 225 0.35 12.37 -2.13
CA PHE A 225 0.93 11.05 -2.35
C PHE A 225 2.25 11.15 -3.11
N ALA A 226 3.32 10.72 -2.45
CA ALA A 226 4.68 10.89 -2.92
C ALA A 226 5.38 9.54 -3.15
N GLY A 227 6.15 9.45 -4.23
CA GLY A 227 6.90 8.28 -4.62
C GLY A 227 8.37 8.59 -4.84
N LEU A 228 9.24 7.68 -4.39
CA LEU A 228 10.66 7.73 -4.77
C LEU A 228 10.88 7.39 -6.25
N SER A 229 9.88 6.97 -7.03
CA SER A 229 10.05 6.72 -8.47
C SER A 229 9.06 7.53 -9.31
N ALA A 230 9.02 7.25 -10.61
CA ALA A 230 8.18 7.96 -11.57
C ALA A 230 6.68 7.67 -11.35
N ALA A 231 5.83 8.60 -11.78
CA ALA A 231 4.40 8.36 -11.98
C ALA A 231 4.11 7.89 -13.42
N THR A 232 3.04 7.12 -13.60
CA THR A 232 2.50 6.80 -14.94
C THR A 232 1.43 7.81 -15.34
N SER A 233 1.16 7.95 -16.64
CA SER A 233 0.15 8.88 -17.15
C SER A 233 -1.23 8.68 -16.54
N LEU A 234 -1.66 7.42 -16.37
CA LEU A 234 -2.96 7.10 -15.75
C LEU A 234 -2.98 7.39 -14.24
N ALA A 235 -1.84 7.29 -13.56
CA ALA A 235 -1.73 7.70 -12.15
C ALA A 235 -1.88 9.22 -11.99
N VAL A 236 -1.26 9.99 -12.90
CA VAL A 236 -1.40 11.45 -12.95
C VAL A 236 -2.85 11.85 -13.21
N ALA A 237 -3.50 11.26 -14.23
CA ALA A 237 -4.91 11.53 -14.52
C ALA A 237 -5.84 11.19 -13.35
N MET A 238 -5.56 10.11 -12.62
CA MET A 238 -6.32 9.76 -11.43
C MET A 238 -6.13 10.76 -10.30
N ALA A 239 -4.88 11.14 -10.00
CA ALA A 239 -4.58 12.08 -8.92
C ALA A 239 -5.23 13.44 -9.18
N ASP A 240 -5.21 13.91 -10.43
CA ASP A 240 -5.86 15.15 -10.86
C ASP A 240 -7.38 15.11 -10.60
N ARG A 241 -8.04 14.02 -11.00
CA ARG A 241 -9.47 13.82 -10.73
C ARG A 241 -9.80 13.77 -9.24
N LEU A 242 -8.91 13.17 -8.45
CA LEU A 242 -9.08 13.06 -7.00
C LEU A 242 -8.74 14.36 -6.25
N ASN A 243 -8.36 15.43 -6.95
CA ASN A 243 -7.82 16.63 -6.32
C ASN A 243 -6.63 16.30 -5.38
N MET A 244 -5.78 15.32 -5.73
CA MET A 244 -4.67 14.83 -4.90
C MET A 244 -3.34 15.32 -5.44
N THR A 245 -2.48 15.85 -4.57
CA THR A 245 -1.13 16.25 -4.97
C THR A 245 -0.24 15.03 -5.16
N LEU A 246 0.15 14.75 -6.40
CA LEU A 246 1.00 13.61 -6.75
C LEU A 246 2.45 14.06 -6.97
N ILE A 247 3.38 13.48 -6.22
CA ILE A 247 4.81 13.85 -6.27
C ILE A 247 5.64 12.63 -6.63
N GLY A 248 6.32 12.62 -7.77
CA GLY A 248 7.29 11.57 -8.11
C GLY A 248 8.72 12.05 -8.06
N PHE A 249 9.64 11.12 -8.28
CA PHE A 249 11.07 11.37 -8.23
C PHE A 249 11.50 12.14 -6.97
N LEU A 250 10.88 11.83 -5.82
CA LEU A 250 11.24 12.43 -4.55
C LEU A 250 12.66 11.97 -4.18
N ARG A 251 13.63 12.88 -4.27
CA ARG A 251 15.08 12.70 -4.03
C ARG A 251 15.51 13.66 -2.92
N GLU A 252 16.77 13.58 -2.50
CA GLU A 252 17.34 14.46 -1.46
C GLU A 252 17.11 15.96 -1.70
N LYS A 253 17.18 16.41 -2.96
CA LYS A 253 17.11 17.84 -3.31
C LYS A 253 16.20 18.16 -4.49
N SER A 254 15.35 17.21 -4.88
CA SER A 254 14.46 17.40 -6.01
C SER A 254 13.21 16.54 -5.90
N MET A 255 12.14 16.98 -6.54
CA MET A 255 10.89 16.26 -6.72
C MET A 255 10.18 16.77 -7.97
N SER A 256 9.26 15.98 -8.52
CA SER A 256 8.38 16.38 -9.61
C SER A 256 6.94 16.36 -9.12
N ILE A 257 6.32 17.53 -9.02
CA ILE A 257 4.91 17.65 -8.66
C ILE A 257 4.08 17.59 -9.95
N TYR A 258 3.25 16.55 -10.08
CA TYR A 258 2.47 16.31 -11.30
C TYR A 258 1.10 16.96 -11.28
N THR A 259 0.47 17.04 -10.10
CA THR A 259 -0.92 17.50 -9.92
C THR A 259 -1.01 18.34 -8.66
N HIS A 260 -1.93 19.32 -8.66
CA HIS A 260 -2.25 20.17 -7.51
C HIS A 260 -1.03 20.75 -6.76
N PRO A 261 -0.11 21.45 -7.46
CA PRO A 261 1.09 22.00 -6.85
C PRO A 261 0.81 23.10 -5.81
N GLU A 262 -0.37 23.71 -5.81
CA GLU A 262 -0.80 24.73 -4.86
C GLU A 262 -0.77 24.27 -3.39
N ARG A 263 -0.83 22.96 -3.10
CA ARG A 263 -0.64 22.44 -1.73
C ARG A 263 0.81 22.52 -1.23
N VAL A 264 1.76 22.68 -2.14
CA VAL A 264 3.20 22.73 -1.84
C VAL A 264 3.77 24.11 -2.11
N LEU A 265 3.47 24.66 -3.27
CA LEU A 265 3.89 25.99 -3.68
C LEU A 265 2.91 27.00 -3.09
N ARG A 266 3.32 27.74 -2.04
CA ARG A 266 2.55 28.89 -1.57
C ARG A 266 2.36 29.86 -2.75
N CYS A 267 1.11 30.14 -3.13
CA CYS A 267 0.78 31.23 -4.05
C CYS A 267 0.94 32.59 -3.36
#